data_AF-A0A2E2ZP09-F1
#
_entry.id   AF-A0A2E2ZP09-F1
#
_cell.length_a   1.000
_cell.length_b   1.000
_cell.length_c   1.000
_cell.angle_alpha   90.00
_cell.angle_beta   90.00
_cell.angle_gamma   90.00
#
_symmetry.space_group_name_H-M   'P 1'
#
loop_
_entity.id
_entity.type
_entity.pdbx_description
1 polymer ?
#
loop_
_entity_poly.entity_id
_entity_poly.type
_entity_poly.pdbx_seq_one_letter_code
_entity_poly.pdbx_strand_id
1 'polypeptide(L)'
;MHELGYGDGAIVDLDQPDPSECPNNDPVHGCAFPAAEVMIAMNTELVDDAPYLIPFFQSWDWSAGNQLLAEGFYADIADDYGTAEEAFEATAISYLKGSENWHSWVPADVLEDVLSALAAE
;
A
#
# COMPACT_ATOMS: atom_id res chain seq x y z
N MET A 1 -35.15 -24.42 -20.66
CA MET A 1 -34.65 -23.08 -20.28
C MET A 1 -35.17 -22.83 -18.89
N HIS A 2 -34.31 -22.92 -17.86
CA HIS A 2 -34.70 -22.51 -16.51
C HIS A 2 -35.00 -21.01 -16.57
N GLU A 3 -36.19 -20.61 -16.14
CA GLU A 3 -36.54 -19.20 -15.94
C GLU A 3 -35.55 -18.61 -14.93
N LEU A 4 -34.73 -17.67 -15.38
CA LEU A 4 -33.81 -16.92 -14.52
C LEU A 4 -34.54 -15.86 -13.66
N GLY A 5 -35.84 -16.03 -13.39
CA GLY A 5 -36.57 -15.22 -12.40
C GLY A 5 -36.63 -13.71 -12.66
N TYR A 6 -36.37 -13.23 -13.88
CA TYR A 6 -36.48 -11.80 -14.19
C TYR A 6 -37.96 -11.41 -14.32
N GLY A 7 -38.55 -10.96 -13.21
CA GLY A 7 -39.94 -10.52 -13.13
C GLY A 7 -40.22 -9.22 -13.91
N ASP A 8 -41.32 -9.21 -14.66
CA ASP A 8 -42.17 -8.08 -15.06
C ASP A 8 -41.53 -6.72 -15.44
N GLY A 9 -40.33 -6.72 -16.03
CA GLY A 9 -39.70 -5.48 -16.51
C GLY A 9 -39.20 -4.56 -15.40
N ALA A 10 -38.96 -5.08 -14.20
CA ALA A 10 -38.27 -4.34 -13.15
C ALA A 10 -36.78 -4.16 -13.52
N ILE A 11 -36.26 -2.94 -13.39
CA ILE A 11 -34.83 -2.68 -13.47
C ILE A 11 -34.19 -3.34 -12.25
N VAL A 12 -33.34 -4.34 -12.49
CA VAL A 12 -32.53 -4.98 -11.47
C VAL A 12 -31.23 -4.21 -11.38
N ASP A 13 -30.92 -3.71 -10.18
CA ASP A 13 -29.61 -3.15 -9.90
C ASP A 13 -28.56 -4.26 -10.00
N LEU A 14 -27.55 -4.05 -10.86
CA LEU A 14 -26.46 -4.99 -11.07
C LEU A 14 -25.22 -4.62 -10.24
N ASP A 15 -25.31 -3.56 -9.44
CA ASP A 15 -24.24 -3.19 -8.52
C ASP A 15 -24.05 -4.31 -7.50
N GLN A 16 -22.78 -4.66 -7.31
CA GLN A 16 -22.43 -5.66 -6.32
C GLN A 16 -22.65 -5.06 -4.93
N PRO A 17 -23.32 -5.77 -4.01
CA PRO A 17 -23.46 -5.29 -2.64
C PRO A 17 -22.10 -5.13 -1.99
N ASP A 18 -22.04 -4.20 -1.02
CA ASP A 18 -20.85 -3.99 -0.21
C ASP A 18 -20.46 -5.31 0.48
N PRO A 19 -19.16 -5.64 0.60
CA PRO A 19 -18.73 -6.88 1.22
C PRO A 19 -19.31 -7.07 2.62
N SER A 20 -19.52 -5.99 3.39
CA SER A 20 -20.08 -6.02 4.75
C SER A 20 -21.56 -6.44 4.82
N GLU A 21 -22.28 -6.40 3.69
CA GLU A 21 -23.66 -6.85 3.58
C GLU A 21 -23.77 -8.35 3.23
N CYS A 22 -22.63 -9.02 3.05
CA CYS A 22 -22.56 -10.39 2.56
C CYS A 22 -22.11 -11.41 3.60
N PRO A 23 -22.56 -12.68 3.50
CA PRO A 23 -22.07 -13.74 4.38
C PRO A 23 -20.55 -13.84 4.33
N ASN A 24 -19.91 -13.67 5.49
CA ASN A 24 -18.45 -13.74 5.67
C ASN A 24 -17.62 -12.79 4.78
N ASN A 25 -18.22 -11.73 4.23
CA ASN A 25 -17.58 -10.85 3.25
C ASN A 25 -17.06 -11.61 2.01
N ASP A 26 -17.70 -12.73 1.64
CA ASP A 26 -17.20 -13.64 0.61
C ASP A 26 -17.71 -13.24 -0.81
N PRO A 27 -16.81 -12.87 -1.74
CA PRO A 27 -17.18 -12.51 -3.11
C PRO A 27 -17.82 -13.65 -3.90
N VAL A 28 -17.74 -14.92 -3.44
CA VAL A 28 -18.45 -16.06 -4.05
C VAL A 28 -19.98 -15.87 -4.08
N HIS A 29 -20.51 -14.96 -3.24
CA HIS A 29 -21.92 -14.62 -3.18
C HIS A 29 -22.34 -13.46 -4.10
N GLY A 30 -21.47 -13.04 -5.01
CA GLY A 30 -21.74 -11.96 -5.97
C GLY A 30 -21.43 -10.55 -5.44
N CYS A 31 -20.77 -10.48 -4.28
CA CYS A 31 -20.41 -9.25 -3.60
C CYS A 31 -19.11 -8.67 -4.15
N ALA A 32 -18.89 -7.37 -3.90
CA ALA A 32 -17.59 -6.77 -4.16
C ALA A 32 -16.50 -7.48 -3.34
N PHE A 33 -15.24 -7.36 -3.76
CA PHE A 33 -14.12 -7.78 -2.92
C PHE A 33 -13.96 -6.78 -1.76
N PRO A 34 -13.57 -7.25 -0.55
CA PRO A 34 -13.17 -6.34 0.52
C PRO A 34 -11.96 -5.51 0.08
N ALA A 35 -11.75 -4.37 0.76
CA ALA A 35 -10.55 -3.57 0.57
C ALA A 35 -9.30 -4.44 0.75
N ALA A 36 -8.34 -4.32 -0.18
CA ALA A 36 -7.09 -5.04 -0.06
C ALA A 36 -6.24 -4.44 1.07
N GLU A 37 -5.74 -5.29 1.95
CA GLU A 37 -4.81 -4.90 3.02
C GLU A 37 -3.42 -5.44 2.71
N VAL A 38 -2.42 -4.54 2.70
CA VAL A 38 -1.02 -4.92 2.57
C VAL A 38 -0.43 -4.98 3.99
N MET A 39 -0.01 -6.18 4.40
CA MET A 39 0.56 -6.40 5.73
C MET A 39 2.08 -6.61 5.63
N ILE A 40 2.83 -6.00 6.55
CA ILE A 40 4.23 -6.33 6.77
C ILE A 40 4.33 -7.49 7.78
N ALA A 41 5.00 -8.56 7.38
CA ALA A 41 5.31 -9.69 8.25
C ALA A 41 6.79 -9.65 8.67
N MET A 42 7.05 -9.84 9.96
CA MET A 42 8.39 -9.92 10.52
C MET A 42 8.66 -11.32 11.08
N ASN A 43 9.86 -11.85 10.85
CA ASN A 43 10.28 -13.10 11.52
C ASN A 43 10.23 -12.88 13.04
N THR A 44 9.59 -13.80 13.77
CA THR A 44 9.45 -13.70 15.22
C THR A 44 10.79 -13.72 15.95
N GLU A 45 11.83 -14.32 15.37
CA GLU A 45 13.19 -14.29 15.91
C GLU A 45 13.77 -12.86 15.98
N LEU A 46 13.33 -11.95 15.08
CA LEU A 46 13.80 -10.56 15.05
C LEU A 46 13.17 -9.68 16.14
N VAL A 47 12.15 -10.16 16.84
CA VAL A 47 11.48 -9.39 17.91
C VAL A 47 12.46 -9.05 19.03
N ASP A 48 13.32 -10.00 19.39
CA ASP A 48 14.29 -9.83 20.49
C ASP A 48 15.57 -9.13 20.00
N ASP A 49 16.01 -9.43 18.78
CA ASP A 49 17.26 -8.90 18.21
C ASP A 49 17.13 -7.47 17.67
N ALA A 50 15.94 -7.10 17.17
CA ALA A 50 15.67 -5.80 16.56
C ALA A 50 14.29 -5.25 16.97
N PRO A 51 14.04 -5.03 18.27
CA PRO A 51 12.74 -4.61 18.79
C PRO A 51 12.27 -3.25 18.25
N TYR A 52 13.19 -2.41 17.76
CA TYR A 52 12.89 -1.11 17.16
C TYR A 52 12.21 -1.22 15.78
N LEU A 53 12.30 -2.37 15.10
CA LEU A 53 11.61 -2.59 13.83
C LEU A 53 10.08 -2.70 14.00
N ILE A 54 9.61 -3.15 15.16
CA ILE A 54 8.18 -3.26 15.45
C ILE A 54 7.47 -1.89 15.40
N PRO A 55 7.88 -0.87 16.19
CA PRO A 55 7.24 0.44 16.12
C PRO A 55 7.45 1.12 14.76
N PHE A 56 8.56 0.87 14.07
CA PHE A 56 8.77 1.35 12.70
C PHE A 56 7.72 0.76 11.74
N PHE A 57 7.57 -0.56 11.68
CA PHE A 57 6.59 -1.21 10.81
C PHE A 57 5.13 -0.93 11.20
N GLN A 58 4.85 -0.68 12.48
CA GLN A 58 3.52 -0.25 12.93
C GLN A 58 3.19 1.19 12.52
N SER A 59 4.21 2.03 12.38
CA SER A 59 4.06 3.43 11.97
C SER A 59 4.09 3.60 10.46
N TRP A 60 4.65 2.61 9.73
CA TRP A 60 4.70 2.60 8.28
C TRP A 60 3.29 2.68 7.69
N ASP A 61 3.01 3.80 7.03
CA ASP A 61 1.74 4.05 6.37
C ASP A 61 1.95 4.13 4.86
N TRP A 62 1.71 3.01 4.18
CA TRP A 62 1.65 2.93 2.73
C TRP A 62 0.21 3.02 2.23
N SER A 63 -0.46 4.10 2.61
CA SER A 63 -1.78 4.43 2.09
C SER A 63 -1.81 4.45 0.56
N ALA A 64 -3.00 4.21 -0.02
CA ALA A 64 -3.19 4.29 -1.47
C ALA A 64 -2.71 5.62 -2.07
N GLY A 65 -2.78 6.72 -1.31
CA GLY A 65 -2.25 8.02 -1.75
C GLY A 65 -0.73 8.02 -1.90
N ASN A 66 0.00 7.50 -0.89
CA ASN A 66 1.46 7.37 -0.96
C ASN A 66 1.88 6.42 -2.09
N GLN A 67 1.15 5.31 -2.25
CA GLN A 67 1.40 4.34 -3.30
C GLN A 67 1.22 4.94 -4.70
N LEU A 68 0.11 5.63 -4.96
CA LEU A 68 -0.17 6.22 -6.27
C LEU A 68 0.88 7.28 -6.67
N LEU A 69 1.37 8.07 -5.70
CA LEU A 69 2.43 9.04 -5.96
C LEU A 69 3.75 8.36 -6.31
N ALA A 70 4.12 7.31 -5.58
CA ALA A 70 5.34 6.55 -5.84
C ALA A 70 5.27 5.80 -7.18
N GLU A 71 4.13 5.16 -7.49
CA GLU A 71 3.92 4.46 -8.76
C GLU A 71 3.91 5.42 -9.95
N GLY A 72 3.27 6.59 -9.81
CA GLY A 72 3.28 7.63 -10.82
C GLY A 72 4.69 8.14 -11.11
N PHE A 73 5.45 8.45 -10.06
CA PHE A 73 6.84 8.88 -10.23
C PHE A 73 7.70 7.80 -10.86
N TYR A 74 7.62 6.54 -10.38
CA TYR A 74 8.35 5.42 -10.97
C TYR A 74 8.03 5.26 -12.47
N ALA A 75 6.76 5.32 -12.85
CA ALA A 75 6.34 5.19 -14.24
C ALA A 75 6.94 6.29 -15.14
N ASP A 76 7.13 7.50 -14.60
CA ASP A 76 7.74 8.62 -15.33
C ASP A 76 9.26 8.45 -15.53
N ILE A 77 9.94 7.73 -14.63
CA ILE A 77 11.42 7.61 -14.64
C ILE A 77 11.95 6.22 -15.01
N ALA A 78 11.09 5.20 -15.12
CA ALA A 78 11.52 3.81 -15.26
C ALA A 78 12.42 3.55 -16.47
N ASP A 79 12.20 4.26 -17.57
CA ASP A 79 12.99 4.12 -18.81
C ASP A 79 14.30 4.94 -18.80
N ASP A 80 14.52 5.79 -17.79
CA ASP A 80 15.73 6.62 -17.65
C ASP A 80 16.90 5.86 -17.00
N TYR A 81 16.65 4.67 -16.46
CA TYR A 81 17.63 3.86 -15.73
C TYR A 81 17.99 2.56 -16.46
N GLY A 82 19.16 2.01 -16.12
CA GLY A 82 19.64 0.76 -16.71
C GLY A 82 18.92 -0.47 -16.15
N THR A 83 18.37 -0.36 -14.94
CA THR A 83 17.65 -1.43 -14.24
C THR A 83 16.43 -0.89 -13.48
N ALA A 84 15.46 -1.78 -13.24
CA ALA A 84 14.31 -1.45 -12.40
C ALA A 84 14.71 -1.10 -10.96
N GLU A 85 15.77 -1.72 -10.43
CA GLU A 85 16.25 -1.46 -9.07
C GLU A 85 16.71 -0.01 -8.91
N GLU A 86 17.47 0.52 -9.87
CA GLU A 86 17.92 1.91 -9.85
C GLU A 86 16.72 2.89 -9.94
N ALA A 87 15.70 2.56 -10.74
CA ALA A 87 14.48 3.36 -10.81
C ALA A 87 13.65 3.30 -9.50
N PHE A 88 13.60 2.15 -8.83
CA PHE A 88 12.97 2.02 -7.51
C PHE A 88 13.72 2.79 -6.44
N GLU A 89 15.05 2.74 -6.43
CA GLU A 89 15.90 3.51 -5.52
C GLU A 89 15.68 5.02 -5.71
N ALA A 90 15.70 5.49 -6.96
CA ALA A 90 15.41 6.89 -7.28
C ALA A 90 13.99 7.31 -6.84
N THR A 91 13.00 6.43 -6.99
CA THR A 91 11.63 6.65 -6.50
C THR A 91 11.58 6.76 -4.98
N ALA A 92 12.29 5.89 -4.26
CA ALA A 92 12.37 5.93 -2.80
C ALA A 92 13.05 7.23 -2.32
N ILE A 93 14.16 7.65 -2.93
CA ILE A 93 14.84 8.91 -2.63
C ILE A 93 13.91 10.10 -2.89
N SER A 94 13.18 10.09 -4.01
CA SER A 94 12.19 11.13 -4.35
C SER A 94 11.10 11.23 -3.28
N TYR A 95 10.56 10.10 -2.83
CA TYR A 95 9.58 10.07 -1.73
C TYR A 95 10.15 10.63 -0.43
N LEU A 96 11.35 10.21 -0.03
CA LEU A 96 12.00 10.67 1.20
C LEU A 96 12.30 12.17 1.17
N LYS A 97 12.68 12.73 0.00
CA LYS A 97 12.88 14.17 -0.20
C LYS A 97 11.56 14.95 -0.24
N GLY A 98 10.48 14.35 -0.74
CA GLY A 98 9.20 15.01 -1.00
C GLY A 98 8.17 14.93 0.13
N SER A 99 8.39 14.09 1.15
CA SER A 99 7.45 13.84 2.24
C SER A 99 8.16 13.81 3.60
N GLU A 100 7.54 14.43 4.60
CA GLU A 100 8.01 14.39 6.00
C GLU A 100 7.25 13.36 6.84
N ASN A 101 6.25 12.66 6.28
CA ASN A 101 5.38 11.74 7.03
C ASN A 101 6.19 10.64 7.74
N TRP A 102 7.26 10.18 7.09
CA TRP A 102 8.14 9.14 7.60
C TRP A 102 9.02 9.57 8.77
N HIS A 103 9.17 10.88 9.04
CA HIS A 103 9.99 11.39 10.14
C HIS A 103 9.54 10.83 11.50
N SER A 104 8.23 10.59 11.65
CA SER A 104 7.65 10.04 12.87
C SER A 104 7.80 8.52 13.01
N TRP A 105 8.19 7.82 11.94
CA TRP A 105 8.29 6.36 11.92
C TRP A 105 9.61 5.86 12.49
N VAL A 106 10.64 6.70 12.47
CA VAL A 106 12.01 6.35 12.86
C VAL A 106 12.44 7.11 14.13
N PRO A 107 13.41 6.55 14.89
CA PRO A 107 14.06 7.28 15.98
C PRO A 107 14.75 8.58 15.52
N ALA A 108 14.94 9.52 16.44
CA ALA A 108 15.47 10.85 16.12
C ALA A 108 16.91 10.84 15.58
N ASP A 109 17.76 9.93 16.07
CA ASP A 109 19.12 9.73 15.57
C ASP A 109 19.11 9.18 14.13
N VAL A 110 18.25 8.20 13.84
CA VAL A 110 18.06 7.67 12.49
C VAL A 110 17.51 8.73 11.53
N LEU A 111 16.57 9.56 11.99
CA LEU A 111 16.05 10.68 11.22
C LEU A 111 17.16 11.66 10.83
N GLU A 112 18.02 12.04 11.77
CA GLU A 112 19.14 12.94 11.52
C GLU A 112 20.13 12.34 10.50
N ASP A 113 20.44 11.06 10.63
CA ASP A 113 21.32 10.34 9.69
C ASP A 113 20.72 10.31 8.27
N VAL A 114 19.44 9.98 8.13
CA VAL A 114 18.77 9.93 6.82
C VAL A 114 18.69 11.32 6.20
N LEU A 115 18.32 12.36 6.95
CA LEU A 115 18.27 13.73 6.44
C LEU A 115 19.65 14.23 6.00
N SER A 116 20.70 13.88 6.76
CA SER A 116 22.07 14.21 6.41
C SER A 116 22.52 13.52 5.12
N ALA A 117 22.16 12.24 4.94
CA ALA A 117 22.43 11.49 3.72
C ALA A 117 21.69 12.09 2.51
N LEU A 118 20.40 12.41 2.65
CA LEU A 118 19.60 13.01 1.59
C LEU A 118 20.11 14.39 1.14
N ALA A 119 20.71 15.16 2.06
CA ALA A 119 21.32 16.45 1.76
C ALA A 119 22.65 16.34 1.00
N ALA A 120 23.32 15.19 1.07
CA ALA A 120 24.57 14.92 0.36
C ALA A 120 24.35 14.39 -1.07
N GLU A 121 23.10 14.07 -1.43
CA GLU A 121 22.68 13.43 -2.68
C GLU A 121 22.17 14.40 -3.74
#